data_AF-A0A1A8BEY9-F1
#
_entry.id   AF-A0A1A8BEY9-F1
#
_cell.length_a   1.000
_cell.length_b   1.000
_cell.length_c   1.000
_cell.angle_alpha   90.00
_cell.angle_beta   90.00
_cell.angle_gamma   90.00
#
_symmetry.space_group_name_H-M   'P 1'
#
loop_
_entity.id
_entity.type
_entity.pdbx_description
1 polymer ?
#
loop_
_entity_poly.entity_id
_entity_poly.type
_entity_poly.pdbx_seq_one_letter_code
_entity_poly.pdbx_strand_id
1 'polypeptide(L)'
;KCLFLSGLTEQQLNYMHDHSLPEKYSIGFTNMVERTTPGSKDLSSKEIREGGRQLLDKLQKYKPLIAAFNGKGIYEIFCKEIFGVKAKSLEFGLQPYKIPETKTVCFLMPSSSPRCAQFPRAQDKVHFYIKLKELRDRMKGLAVGREVVEMQYSFDLQLAKEDAKRMGIKEEQASQRRTTAVADDIIQASAVLSEGFLDEEKKGCNKRGRSVLPLIFGTRKHSHNPVDPKHLHVLNTIYGCFYVFLKMMMYFDKTVLCSI
;
A
#
# COMPACT_ATOMS: atom_id res chain seq x y z
N LYS A 1 -6.60 -5.59 1.57
CA LYS A 1 -7.45 -6.61 0.90
C LYS A 1 -6.66 -7.87 0.56
N CYS A 2 -5.90 -7.97 -0.54
CA CYS A 2 -5.26 -9.24 -0.94
C CYS A 2 -4.27 -9.83 0.10
N LEU A 3 -3.51 -9.00 0.81
CA LEU A 3 -2.63 -9.46 1.91
C LEU A 3 -3.39 -10.19 3.03
N PHE A 4 -4.58 -9.69 3.39
CA PHE A 4 -5.41 -10.30 4.42
C PHE A 4 -6.14 -11.53 3.90
N LEU A 5 -6.77 -11.43 2.72
CA LEU A 5 -7.54 -12.55 2.13
C LEU A 5 -6.68 -13.78 1.81
N SER A 6 -5.39 -13.58 1.54
CA SER A 6 -4.42 -14.68 1.35
C SER A 6 -3.88 -15.27 2.65
N GLY A 7 -4.19 -14.65 3.79
CA GLY A 7 -3.64 -15.01 5.09
C GLY A 7 -2.13 -14.75 5.21
N LEU A 8 -1.58 -13.81 4.42
CA LEU A 8 -0.22 -13.28 4.65
C LEU A 8 -0.18 -12.37 5.88
N THR A 9 -1.29 -11.70 6.18
CA THR A 9 -1.52 -10.94 7.41
C THR A 9 -2.72 -11.50 8.15
N GLU A 10 -2.66 -11.54 9.48
CA GLU A 10 -3.73 -12.08 10.33
C GLU A 10 -4.95 -11.16 10.40
N GLN A 11 -4.73 -9.85 10.19
CA GLN A 11 -5.76 -8.82 10.27
C GLN A 11 -5.84 -8.02 8.97
N GLN A 12 -6.99 -7.39 8.73
CA GLN A 12 -7.18 -6.51 7.58
C GLN A 12 -6.47 -5.17 7.83
N LEU A 13 -5.22 -5.07 7.37
CA LEU A 13 -4.42 -3.85 7.47
C LEU A 13 -4.79 -2.81 6.41
N ASN A 14 -4.44 -1.55 6.69
CA ASN A 14 -4.52 -0.43 5.76
C ASN A 14 -3.14 0.22 5.56
N TYR A 15 -3.07 1.28 4.74
CA TYR A 15 -1.80 1.93 4.38
C TYR A 15 -1.02 2.50 5.59
N MET A 16 -1.70 2.88 6.68
CA MET A 16 -1.04 3.41 7.89
C MET A 16 -0.17 2.38 8.63
N HIS A 17 -0.33 1.09 8.31
CA HIS A 17 0.37 0.00 9.00
C HIS A 17 1.65 -0.43 8.30
N ASP A 18 1.97 0.14 7.13
CA ASP A 18 3.11 -0.22 6.27
C ASP A 18 4.44 -0.37 7.02
N HIS A 19 4.74 0.56 7.94
CA HIS A 19 5.95 0.58 8.76
C HIS A 19 6.09 -0.62 9.71
N SER A 20 4.98 -1.26 10.07
CA SER A 20 4.97 -2.42 10.97
C SER A 20 5.12 -3.75 10.23
N LEU A 21 4.90 -3.79 8.91
CA LEU A 21 4.94 -5.02 8.11
C LEU A 21 6.32 -5.70 8.08
N PRO A 22 7.45 -4.96 7.98
CA PRO A 22 8.76 -5.59 7.99
C PRO A 22 9.05 -6.33 9.29
N GLU A 23 8.54 -5.83 10.42
CA GLU A 23 8.78 -6.37 11.76
C GLU A 23 7.80 -7.50 12.09
N LYS A 24 6.49 -7.28 11.89
CA LYS A 24 5.45 -8.25 12.26
C LYS A 24 5.29 -9.40 11.27
N TYR A 25 5.45 -9.12 9.97
CA TYR A 25 5.10 -10.07 8.90
C TYR A 25 6.28 -10.44 8.00
N SER A 26 7.47 -9.88 8.25
CA SER A 26 8.64 -10.03 7.38
C SER A 26 8.38 -9.59 5.93
N ILE A 27 7.55 -8.56 5.74
CA ILE A 27 7.20 -8.02 4.41
C ILE A 27 7.75 -6.59 4.28
N GLY A 28 8.59 -6.36 3.27
CA GLY A 28 9.09 -5.03 2.90
C GLY A 28 8.48 -4.52 1.60
N PHE A 29 8.61 -3.21 1.36
CA PHE A 29 8.17 -2.55 0.13
C PHE A 29 9.31 -1.75 -0.49
N THR A 30 9.39 -1.76 -1.81
CA THR A 30 10.24 -0.85 -2.57
C THR A 30 9.59 -0.59 -3.93
N ASN A 31 9.92 0.54 -4.53
CA ASN A 31 9.55 0.84 -5.91
C ASN A 31 10.78 0.77 -6.82
N MET A 32 10.55 0.48 -8.09
CA MET A 32 11.56 0.56 -9.13
C MET A 32 11.90 2.04 -9.42
N VAL A 33 10.91 2.94 -9.36
CA VAL A 33 11.14 4.38 -9.54
C VAL A 33 10.66 5.13 -8.30
N GLU A 34 11.50 6.03 -7.78
CA GLU A 34 11.17 6.79 -6.55
C GLU A 34 10.24 7.98 -6.82
N ARG A 35 10.27 8.53 -8.05
CA ARG A 35 9.46 9.69 -8.44
C ARG A 35 7.98 9.31 -8.52
N THR A 36 7.14 10.06 -7.80
CA THR A 36 5.68 9.92 -7.87
C THR A 36 5.16 10.42 -9.22
N THR A 37 4.40 9.57 -9.93
CA THR A 37 3.68 9.94 -11.15
C THR A 37 2.21 9.49 -11.09
N PRO A 38 1.29 10.15 -11.83
CA PRO A 38 -0.10 9.72 -11.92
C PRO A 38 -0.25 8.29 -12.48
N GLY A 39 0.64 7.89 -13.39
CA GLY A 39 0.69 6.53 -13.91
C GLY A 39 2.09 6.06 -14.30
N SER A 40 2.21 4.74 -14.43
CA SER A 40 3.42 4.07 -14.91
C SER A 40 3.79 4.41 -16.36
N LYS A 41 2.84 4.98 -17.12
CA LYS A 41 3.02 5.41 -18.51
C LYS A 41 3.73 6.76 -18.63
N ASP A 42 3.80 7.52 -17.54
CA ASP A 42 4.41 8.86 -17.50
C ASP A 42 5.91 8.81 -17.15
N LEU A 43 6.47 7.60 -17.07
CA LEU A 43 7.87 7.34 -16.77
C LEU A 43 8.65 7.12 -18.06
N SER A 44 9.75 7.83 -18.24
CA SER A 44 10.60 7.66 -19.41
C SER A 44 11.36 6.34 -19.37
N SER A 45 11.66 5.76 -20.53
CA SER A 45 12.47 4.54 -20.64
C SER A 45 13.87 4.67 -20.01
N LYS A 46 14.38 5.91 -19.83
CA LYS A 46 15.65 6.15 -19.14
C LYS A 46 15.49 6.04 -17.62
N GLU A 47 14.47 6.68 -17.06
CA GLU A 47 14.15 6.60 -15.62
C GLU A 47 13.88 5.17 -15.19
N ILE A 48 13.14 4.40 -15.98
CA ILE A 48 12.80 3.02 -15.59
C ILE A 48 14.04 2.11 -15.61
N ARG A 49 14.96 2.29 -16.58
CA ARG A 49 16.22 1.54 -16.62
C ARG A 49 17.14 1.89 -15.46
N GLU A 50 17.25 3.18 -15.14
CA GLU A 50 17.97 3.65 -13.95
C GLU A 50 17.37 3.05 -12.67
N GLY A 51 16.04 3.10 -12.56
CA GLY A 51 15.30 2.50 -11.47
C GLY A 51 15.50 1.00 -11.33
N GLY A 52 15.64 0.28 -12.44
CA GLY A 52 15.98 -1.15 -12.46
C GLY A 52 17.34 -1.44 -11.82
N ARG A 53 18.36 -0.62 -12.09
CA ARG A 53 19.69 -0.74 -11.47
C ARG A 53 19.65 -0.41 -9.98
N GLN A 54 18.99 0.68 -9.60
CA GLN A 54 18.81 1.03 -8.18
C GLN A 54 18.04 -0.06 -7.41
N LEU A 55 17.04 -0.68 -8.04
CA LEU A 55 16.32 -1.80 -7.47
C LEU A 55 17.25 -3.02 -7.30
N LEU A 56 18.10 -3.31 -8.28
CA LEU A 56 19.09 -4.39 -8.18
C LEU A 56 20.01 -4.15 -6.98
N ASP A 57 20.58 -2.96 -6.82
CA ASP A 57 21.48 -2.61 -5.71
C ASP A 57 20.78 -2.83 -4.35
N LYS A 58 19.51 -2.41 -4.24
CA LYS A 58 18.69 -2.64 -3.04
C LYS A 58 18.52 -4.14 -2.79
N LEU A 59 18.16 -4.92 -3.80
CA LEU A 59 17.96 -6.37 -3.66
C LEU A 59 19.26 -7.11 -3.32
N GLN A 60 20.41 -6.68 -3.86
CA GLN A 60 21.73 -7.22 -3.53
C GLN A 60 22.19 -6.84 -2.13
N LYS A 61 21.86 -5.64 -1.65
CA LYS A 61 22.15 -5.18 -0.29
C LYS A 61 21.33 -5.93 0.75
N TYR A 62 20.02 -6.02 0.56
CA TYR A 62 19.10 -6.55 1.58
C TYR A 62 18.82 -8.05 1.45
N LYS A 63 19.14 -8.67 0.31
CA LYS A 63 19.07 -10.12 0.04
C LYS A 63 17.79 -10.78 0.58
N PRO A 64 16.59 -10.28 0.22
CA PRO A 64 15.35 -10.91 0.67
C PRO A 64 15.24 -12.34 0.16
N LEU A 65 14.43 -13.17 0.81
CA LEU A 65 14.16 -14.54 0.31
C LEU A 65 13.47 -14.48 -1.05
N ILE A 66 12.49 -13.58 -1.19
CA ILE A 66 11.66 -13.46 -2.38
C ILE A 66 11.54 -11.98 -2.75
N ALA A 67 11.87 -11.65 -4.00
CA ALA A 67 11.52 -10.39 -4.66
C ALA A 67 10.23 -10.58 -5.47
N ALA A 68 9.11 -10.10 -4.92
CA ALA A 68 7.78 -10.23 -5.49
C ALA A 68 7.41 -8.99 -6.32
N PHE A 69 7.43 -9.11 -7.64
CA PHE A 69 7.12 -8.05 -8.59
C PHE A 69 5.61 -7.89 -8.76
N ASN A 70 5.09 -6.76 -8.30
CA ASN A 70 3.69 -6.37 -8.38
C ASN A 70 3.35 -5.73 -9.74
N GLY A 71 3.39 -6.55 -10.79
CA GLY A 71 3.01 -6.15 -12.15
C GLY A 71 3.93 -6.75 -13.22
N LYS A 72 3.35 -7.10 -14.36
CA LYS A 72 4.09 -7.67 -15.49
C LYS A 72 5.09 -6.69 -16.12
N GLY A 73 4.66 -5.45 -16.33
CA GLY A 73 5.51 -4.44 -16.99
C GLY A 73 6.79 -4.11 -16.21
N ILE A 74 6.75 -4.10 -14.88
CA ILE A 74 7.95 -3.84 -14.07
C ILE A 74 8.97 -4.96 -14.20
N TYR A 75 8.48 -6.21 -14.23
CA TYR A 75 9.33 -7.38 -14.32
C TYR A 75 9.91 -7.55 -15.73
N GLU A 76 9.14 -7.22 -16.78
CA GLU A 76 9.64 -7.19 -18.16
C GLU A 76 10.83 -6.25 -18.31
N ILE A 77 10.73 -5.05 -17.75
CA ILE A 77 11.78 -4.05 -17.85
C ILE A 77 12.98 -4.46 -16.99
N PHE A 78 12.74 -4.93 -15.77
CA PHE A 78 13.80 -5.49 -14.92
C PHE A 78 14.54 -6.65 -15.60
N CYS A 79 13.82 -7.60 -16.23
CA CYS A 79 14.44 -8.71 -16.94
C CYS A 79 15.30 -8.26 -18.12
N LYS A 80 14.78 -7.32 -18.90
CA LYS A 80 15.49 -6.80 -20.05
C LYS A 80 16.78 -6.08 -19.63
N GLU A 81 16.71 -5.27 -18.58
CA GLU A 81 17.84 -4.46 -18.13
C GLU A 81 18.88 -5.30 -17.39
N ILE A 82 18.45 -6.19 -16.50
CA ILE A 82 19.36 -6.92 -15.59
C ILE A 82 19.80 -8.27 -16.18
N PHE A 83 18.90 -9.01 -16.81
CA PHE A 83 19.23 -10.33 -17.37
C PHE A 83 19.56 -10.26 -18.86
N GLY A 84 19.33 -9.13 -19.53
CA GLY A 84 19.48 -9.02 -20.99
C GLY A 84 18.45 -9.83 -21.78
N VAL A 85 17.42 -10.38 -21.11
CA VAL A 85 16.43 -11.26 -21.72
C VAL A 85 15.12 -10.52 -21.96
N LYS A 86 14.67 -10.50 -23.21
CA LYS A 86 13.30 -10.09 -23.55
C LYS A 86 12.37 -11.27 -23.36
N ALA A 87 11.69 -11.33 -22.23
CA ALA A 87 10.78 -12.42 -21.91
C ALA A 87 9.54 -12.36 -22.85
N LYS A 88 9.46 -13.28 -23.81
CA LYS A 88 8.38 -13.31 -24.83
C LYS A 88 7.06 -13.81 -24.24
N SER A 89 7.12 -14.79 -23.33
CA SER A 89 5.96 -15.38 -22.64
C SER A 89 6.23 -15.38 -21.14
N LEU A 90 5.81 -14.31 -20.47
CA LEU A 90 5.88 -14.19 -19.01
C LEU A 90 4.61 -14.73 -18.37
N GLU A 91 4.79 -15.78 -17.58
CA GLU A 91 3.76 -16.37 -16.73
C GLU A 91 3.88 -15.81 -15.30
N PHE A 92 2.74 -15.71 -14.61
CA PHE A 92 2.72 -15.31 -13.21
C PHE A 92 3.26 -16.43 -12.31
N GLY A 93 3.77 -16.07 -11.14
CA GLY A 93 4.33 -17.00 -10.16
C GLY A 93 5.85 -16.98 -10.10
N LEU A 94 6.44 -18.08 -9.64
CA LEU A 94 7.90 -18.21 -9.49
C LEU A 94 8.59 -18.13 -10.85
N GLN A 95 9.61 -17.29 -10.94
CA GLN A 95 10.35 -17.06 -12.18
C GLN A 95 11.66 -17.86 -12.19
N PRO A 96 12.18 -18.24 -13.38
CA PRO A 96 13.39 -19.05 -13.48
C PRO A 96 14.68 -18.31 -13.09
N TYR A 97 14.64 -16.97 -13.03
CA TYR A 97 15.79 -16.13 -12.72
C TYR A 97 15.83 -15.74 -11.24
N LYS A 98 17.02 -15.80 -10.66
CA LYS A 98 17.33 -15.25 -9.33
C LYS A 98 18.02 -13.90 -9.48
N ILE A 99 17.93 -13.07 -8.45
CA ILE A 99 18.65 -11.79 -8.44
C ILE A 99 20.17 -12.08 -8.46
N PRO A 100 20.94 -11.48 -9.37
CA PRO A 100 22.37 -11.72 -9.50
C PRO A 100 23.11 -11.58 -8.16
N GLU A 101 24.08 -12.46 -7.91
CA GLU A 101 24.92 -12.47 -6.70
C GLU A 101 24.15 -12.75 -5.39
N THR A 102 22.89 -13.20 -5.47
CA THR A 102 22.08 -13.54 -4.30
C THR A 102 21.34 -14.86 -4.47
N LYS A 103 20.73 -15.35 -3.38
CA LYS A 103 19.78 -16.48 -3.40
C LYS A 103 18.32 -16.05 -3.58
N THR A 104 18.08 -14.74 -3.71
CA THR A 104 16.74 -14.13 -3.82
C THR A 104 16.03 -14.67 -5.07
N VAL A 105 14.87 -15.30 -4.88
CA VAL A 105 14.04 -15.75 -6.01
C VAL A 105 13.11 -14.63 -6.48
N CYS A 106 12.80 -14.59 -7.77
CA CYS A 106 11.84 -13.65 -8.32
C CYS A 106 10.45 -14.28 -8.40
N PHE A 107 9.41 -13.56 -7.97
CA PHE A 107 8.02 -13.98 -8.07
C PHE A 107 7.20 -12.90 -8.76
N LEU A 108 6.43 -13.24 -9.80
CA LEU A 108 5.65 -12.30 -10.58
C LEU A 108 4.17 -12.36 -10.20
N MET A 109 3.57 -11.21 -9.90
CA MET A 109 2.15 -11.07 -9.59
C MET A 109 1.46 -10.09 -10.55
N PRO A 110 0.14 -10.19 -10.75
CA PRO A 110 -0.61 -9.14 -11.40
C PRO A 110 -0.54 -7.86 -10.57
N SER A 111 -0.60 -6.71 -11.25
CA SER A 111 -0.58 -5.41 -10.56
C SER A 111 -1.77 -5.31 -9.62
N SER A 112 -1.53 -4.90 -8.37
CA SER A 112 -2.56 -4.64 -7.37
C SER A 112 -3.46 -3.45 -7.74
N SER A 113 -3.05 -2.61 -8.70
CA SER A 113 -3.84 -1.46 -9.17
C SER A 113 -5.22 -1.89 -9.70
N PRO A 114 -6.30 -1.15 -9.36
CA PRO A 114 -7.62 -1.36 -9.95
C PRO A 114 -7.65 -1.15 -11.47
N ARG A 115 -6.65 -0.45 -12.03
CA ARG A 115 -6.52 -0.23 -13.49
C ARG A 115 -6.11 -1.49 -14.26
N CYS A 116 -5.76 -2.59 -13.57
CA CYS A 116 -5.42 -3.84 -14.22
C CYS A 116 -6.68 -4.48 -14.85
N ALA A 117 -6.82 -4.33 -16.16
CA ALA A 117 -7.99 -4.80 -16.89
C ALA A 117 -8.10 -6.33 -16.97
N GLN A 118 -6.98 -7.06 -16.85
CA GLN A 118 -6.96 -8.53 -16.86
C GLN A 118 -7.50 -9.14 -15.57
N PHE A 119 -7.36 -8.45 -14.44
CA PHE A 119 -7.78 -8.94 -13.12
C PHE A 119 -8.59 -7.83 -12.43
N PRO A 120 -9.89 -7.71 -12.74
CA PRO A 120 -10.69 -6.56 -12.36
C PRO A 120 -11.00 -6.50 -10.86
N ARG A 121 -11.07 -7.64 -10.15
CA ARG A 121 -11.42 -7.70 -8.72
C ARG A 121 -10.21 -8.10 -7.88
N ALA A 122 -10.25 -7.73 -6.60
CA ALA A 122 -9.21 -8.13 -5.65
C ALA A 122 -9.13 -9.67 -5.52
N GLN A 123 -10.29 -10.34 -5.48
CA GLN A 123 -10.38 -11.81 -5.42
C GLN A 123 -9.70 -12.50 -6.59
N ASP A 124 -9.75 -11.91 -7.78
CA ASP A 124 -9.09 -12.46 -8.97
C ASP A 124 -7.56 -12.45 -8.86
N LYS A 125 -7.02 -11.69 -7.90
CA LYS A 125 -5.58 -11.58 -7.62
C LYS A 125 -5.14 -12.33 -6.37
N VAL A 126 -6.08 -12.69 -5.48
CA VAL A 126 -5.76 -13.32 -4.18
C VAL A 126 -4.99 -14.63 -4.36
N HIS A 127 -5.31 -15.39 -5.39
CA HIS A 127 -4.61 -16.62 -5.76
C HIS A 127 -3.07 -16.46 -5.77
N PHE A 128 -2.57 -15.39 -6.37
CA PHE A 128 -1.12 -15.14 -6.47
C PHE A 128 -0.47 -14.83 -5.11
N TYR A 129 -1.22 -14.17 -4.21
CA TYR A 129 -0.75 -13.91 -2.85
C TYR A 129 -0.76 -15.19 -1.99
N ILE A 130 -1.70 -16.11 -2.23
CA ILE A 130 -1.72 -17.43 -1.59
C ILE A 130 -0.51 -18.25 -2.05
N LYS A 131 -0.23 -18.29 -3.36
CA LYS A 131 0.97 -18.95 -3.90
C LYS A 131 2.27 -18.32 -3.41
N LEU A 132 2.32 -17.00 -3.23
CA LEU A 132 3.45 -16.30 -2.62
C LEU A 132 3.65 -16.73 -1.16
N LYS A 133 2.57 -16.87 -0.39
CA LYS A 133 2.61 -17.38 0.98
C LYS A 133 3.14 -18.81 1.03
N GLU A 134 2.63 -19.70 0.17
CA GLU A 134 3.08 -21.09 0.07
C GLU A 134 4.57 -21.18 -0.27
N LEU A 135 5.05 -20.34 -1.21
CA LEU A 135 6.47 -20.27 -1.53
C LEU A 135 7.30 -19.82 -0.33
N ARG A 136 6.87 -18.78 0.39
CA ARG A 136 7.53 -18.29 1.60
C ARG A 136 7.61 -19.37 2.67
N ASP A 137 6.48 -20.00 2.97
CA ASP A 137 6.37 -21.02 4.03
C ASP A 137 7.25 -22.23 3.70
N ARG A 138 7.26 -22.67 2.43
CA ARG A 138 8.15 -23.71 1.92
C ARG A 138 9.63 -23.34 2.05
N MET A 139 10.01 -22.11 1.69
CA MET A 139 11.40 -21.66 1.81
C MET A 139 11.87 -21.52 3.26
N LYS A 140 10.95 -21.26 4.19
CA LYS A 140 11.23 -21.22 5.63
C LYS A 140 11.16 -22.59 6.31
N GLY A 141 10.83 -23.66 5.58
CA GLY A 141 10.67 -25.00 6.15
C GLY A 141 9.48 -25.13 7.09
N LEU A 142 8.49 -24.23 7.01
CA LEU A 142 7.28 -24.30 7.82
C LEU A 142 6.39 -25.42 7.27
N ALA A 143 6.02 -26.38 8.10
CA ALA A 143 5.12 -27.46 7.73
C ALA A 143 3.78 -26.88 7.27
N VAL A 144 3.37 -27.20 6.03
CA VAL A 144 2.07 -26.79 5.49
C VAL A 144 1.01 -27.73 6.08
N GLY A 145 0.58 -27.45 7.31
CA GLY A 145 -0.56 -28.13 7.93
C GLY A 145 -1.88 -27.61 7.34
N ARG A 146 -2.18 -27.93 6.07
CA ARG A 146 -3.47 -27.57 5.46
C ARG A 146 -4.18 -28.80 4.92
N GLU A 147 -5.42 -29.01 5.38
CA GLU A 147 -6.38 -29.93 4.76
C GLU A 147 -6.90 -29.44 3.41
N VAL A 148 -6.85 -28.12 3.15
CA VAL A 148 -7.35 -27.50 1.91
C VAL A 148 -6.23 -26.74 1.19
N VAL A 149 -5.93 -27.16 -0.04
CA VAL A 149 -4.92 -26.55 -0.93
C VAL A 149 -5.61 -25.97 -2.16
N GLU A 150 -5.37 -24.69 -2.43
CA GLU A 150 -5.88 -24.05 -3.64
C GLU A 150 -5.01 -24.44 -4.84
N MET A 151 -5.57 -25.25 -5.73
CA MET A 151 -4.86 -25.81 -6.90
C MET A 151 -4.88 -24.87 -8.11
N GLN A 152 -6.05 -24.33 -8.45
CA GLN A 152 -6.25 -23.53 -9.66
C GLN A 152 -7.40 -22.55 -9.48
N TYR A 153 -7.24 -21.32 -9.99
CA TYR A 153 -8.27 -20.29 -10.00
C TYR A 153 -8.59 -19.87 -11.43
N SER A 154 -9.87 -19.86 -11.79
CA SER A 154 -10.38 -19.38 -13.08
C SER A 154 -11.64 -18.54 -12.87
N PHE A 155 -11.89 -17.58 -13.76
CA PHE A 155 -13.05 -16.68 -13.69
C PHE A 155 -13.43 -16.16 -15.08
N ASP A 156 -14.70 -15.78 -15.24
CA ASP A 156 -15.18 -15.07 -16.44
C ASP A 156 -14.82 -13.58 -16.37
N LEU A 157 -14.10 -13.09 -17.38
CA LEU A 157 -13.59 -11.73 -17.39
C LEU A 157 -14.69 -10.66 -17.53
N GLN A 158 -15.76 -10.93 -18.30
CA GLN A 158 -16.83 -9.95 -18.50
C GLN A 158 -17.65 -9.80 -17.24
N LEU A 159 -18.06 -10.93 -16.65
CA LEU A 159 -18.80 -10.92 -15.39
C LEU A 159 -17.98 -10.27 -14.27
N ALA A 160 -16.68 -10.56 -14.20
CA ALA A 160 -15.80 -9.97 -13.19
C ALA A 160 -15.64 -8.44 -13.35
N LYS A 161 -15.65 -7.92 -14.58
CA LYS A 161 -15.65 -6.46 -14.84
C LYS A 161 -16.95 -5.80 -14.39
N GLU A 162 -18.10 -6.42 -14.67
CA GLU A 162 -19.39 -5.92 -14.23
C GLU A 162 -19.51 -5.89 -12.70
N ASP A 163 -19.06 -6.96 -12.03
CA ASP A 163 -18.99 -7.04 -10.58
C ASP A 163 -18.08 -5.97 -9.99
N ALA A 164 -16.90 -5.76 -10.58
CA ALA A 164 -15.98 -4.70 -10.16
C ALA A 164 -16.63 -3.31 -10.27
N LYS A 165 -17.37 -3.03 -11.35
CA LYS A 165 -18.11 -1.78 -11.53
C LYS A 165 -19.20 -1.62 -10.46
N ARG A 166 -19.98 -2.68 -10.20
CA ARG A 166 -21.01 -2.69 -9.16
C ARG A 166 -20.43 -2.46 -7.76
N MET A 167 -19.29 -3.09 -7.45
CA MET A 167 -18.60 -2.89 -6.17
C MET A 167 -18.01 -1.49 -6.04
N GLY A 168 -17.42 -0.94 -7.12
CA GLY A 168 -16.87 0.42 -7.13
C GLY A 168 -17.92 1.47 -6.78
N ILE A 169 -19.12 1.36 -7.37
CA ILE A 169 -20.25 2.25 -7.07
C ILE A 169 -20.66 2.15 -5.59
N LYS A 170 -20.74 0.93 -5.05
CA LYS A 170 -21.09 0.72 -3.63
C LYS A 170 -20.03 1.27 -2.68
N GLU A 171 -18.74 1.12 -3.01
CA GLU A 171 -17.63 1.65 -2.19
C GLU A 171 -17.60 3.17 -2.19
N GLU A 172 -17.83 3.79 -3.34
CA GLU A 172 -17.93 5.25 -3.47
C GLU A 172 -19.10 5.78 -2.63
N GLN A 173 -20.29 5.18 -2.75
CA GLN A 173 -21.46 5.52 -1.92
C GLN A 173 -21.18 5.34 -0.41
N ALA A 174 -20.50 4.27 -0.01
CA ALA A 174 -20.13 4.03 1.39
C ALA A 174 -19.03 5.00 1.88
N SER A 175 -18.15 5.48 1.00
CA SER A 175 -17.17 6.51 1.33
C SER A 175 -17.85 7.87 1.52
N GLN A 176 -18.80 8.21 0.64
CA GLN A 176 -19.60 9.43 0.72
C GLN A 176 -20.41 9.48 2.02
N ARG A 177 -21.08 8.37 2.37
CA ARG A 177 -21.82 8.23 3.64
C ARG A 177 -20.93 8.36 4.87
N ARG A 178 -19.68 7.86 4.81
CA ARG A 178 -18.72 8.05 5.89
C ARG A 178 -18.34 9.52 6.01
N THR A 179 -18.00 10.18 4.91
CA THR A 179 -17.65 11.62 4.93
C THR A 179 -18.78 12.50 5.41
N THR A 180 -20.04 12.20 5.06
CA THR A 180 -21.19 12.95 5.58
C THR A 180 -21.37 12.71 7.07
N ALA A 181 -21.24 11.46 7.54
CA ALA A 181 -21.32 11.16 8.97
C ALA A 181 -20.26 11.90 9.80
N VAL A 182 -19.00 11.97 9.33
CA VAL A 182 -17.97 12.76 10.05
C VAL A 182 -18.27 14.26 10.03
N ALA A 183 -18.85 14.78 8.95
CA ALA A 183 -19.25 16.18 8.87
C ALA A 183 -20.39 16.48 9.85
N ASP A 184 -21.37 15.58 9.95
CA ASP A 184 -22.48 15.68 10.90
C ASP A 184 -21.97 15.63 12.35
N ASP A 185 -21.02 14.73 12.66
CA ASP A 185 -20.39 14.65 13.98
C ASP A 185 -19.62 15.94 14.34
N ILE A 186 -18.92 16.56 13.38
CA ILE A 186 -18.22 17.84 13.59
C ILE A 186 -19.21 18.99 13.81
N ILE A 187 -20.30 19.04 13.04
CA ILE A 187 -21.36 20.04 13.20
C ILE A 187 -22.01 19.89 14.57
N GLN A 188 -22.32 18.66 14.98
CA GLN A 188 -22.89 18.36 16.29
C GLN A 188 -21.95 18.76 17.42
N ALA A 189 -20.65 18.44 17.33
CA ALA A 189 -19.66 18.85 18.32
C ALA A 189 -19.52 20.39 18.40
N SER A 190 -19.60 21.07 17.26
CA SER A 190 -19.56 22.55 17.19
C SER A 190 -20.81 23.19 17.79
N ALA A 191 -21.98 22.56 17.62
CA ALA A 191 -23.23 23.00 18.23
C ALA A 191 -23.20 22.84 19.76
N VAL A 192 -22.70 21.70 20.27
CA VAL A 192 -22.53 21.46 21.72
C VAL A 192 -21.54 22.46 22.35
N LEU A 193 -20.45 22.79 21.65
CA LEU A 193 -19.52 23.84 22.10
C LEU A 193 -20.15 25.24 22.10
N SER A 194 -21.07 25.52 21.18
CA SER A 194 -21.78 26.79 21.12
C SER A 194 -22.86 26.90 22.22
N GLU A 195 -23.55 25.81 22.55
CA GLU A 195 -24.49 25.77 23.68
C GLU A 195 -23.78 25.84 25.04
N GLY A 196 -22.61 25.19 25.17
CA GLY A 196 -21.78 25.30 26.37
C GLY A 196 -21.19 26.70 26.62
N PHE A 197 -21.09 27.53 25.58
CA PHE A 197 -20.64 28.92 25.69
C PHE A 197 -21.77 29.88 26.14
N LEU A 198 -23.03 29.52 25.91
CA LEU A 198 -24.19 30.34 26.31
C LEU A 198 -24.62 30.11 27.77
N ASP A 199 -24.15 29.05 28.42
CA ASP A 199 -24.48 28.74 29.83
C ASP A 199 -23.47 29.36 30.83
N GLU A 200 -22.24 29.66 30.41
CA GLU A 200 -21.23 30.34 31.25
C GLU A 200 -21.49 31.86 31.38
N GLU A 201 -22.12 32.52 30.40
CA GLU A 201 -22.45 33.96 30.51
C GLU A 201 -23.58 34.26 31.52
N LYS A 202 -24.32 33.25 31.99
CA LYS A 202 -25.41 33.44 32.98
C LYS A 202 -25.02 33.17 34.43
N LYS A 203 -23.78 32.74 34.72
CA LYS A 203 -23.31 32.53 36.10
C LYS A 203 -22.11 33.41 36.44
N GLY A 204 -22.42 34.57 37.04
CA GLY A 204 -21.60 35.11 38.13
C GLY A 204 -20.60 36.18 37.74
N CYS A 205 -21.06 37.42 37.72
CA CYS A 205 -20.22 38.55 38.10
C CYS A 205 -19.92 38.44 39.61
N ASN A 206 -18.71 38.04 40.00
CA ASN A 206 -18.13 38.48 41.28
C ASN A 206 -16.60 38.49 41.30
N LYS A 207 -16.10 39.46 42.04
CA LYS A 207 -14.74 40.00 42.04
C LYS A 207 -13.73 39.07 42.73
N ARG A 208 -12.50 39.05 42.18
CA ARG A 208 -11.20 38.60 42.74
C ARG A 208 -10.87 37.11 42.63
N GLY A 209 -9.81 36.80 41.87
CA GLY A 209 -9.02 35.57 42.00
C GLY A 209 -8.59 34.96 40.66
N ARG A 210 -7.29 34.75 40.49
CA ARG A 210 -6.57 34.14 39.35
C ARG A 210 -7.36 33.13 38.50
N SER A 211 -7.22 33.23 37.18
CA SER A 211 -7.24 32.07 36.27
C SER A 211 -6.19 32.21 35.17
N VAL A 212 -5.59 31.07 34.84
CA VAL A 212 -4.44 30.90 33.97
C VAL A 212 -4.98 30.77 32.54
N LEU A 213 -4.59 31.66 31.62
CA LEU A 213 -4.85 31.47 30.19
C LEU A 213 -3.80 30.50 29.63
N PRO A 214 -4.17 29.38 28.98
CA PRO A 214 -3.24 28.67 28.13
C PRO A 214 -2.98 29.50 26.86
N LEU A 215 -1.70 29.57 26.47
CA LEU A 215 -1.26 30.17 25.21
C LEU A 215 -2.05 29.58 24.03
N ILE A 216 -2.88 30.41 23.42
CA ILE A 216 -3.37 30.17 22.06
C ILE A 216 -2.18 30.41 21.13
N PHE A 217 -1.61 29.35 20.58
CA PHE A 217 -0.69 29.45 19.45
C PHE A 217 -1.46 30.04 18.26
N GLY A 218 -1.22 31.33 18.00
CA GLY A 218 -1.76 32.02 16.85
C GLY A 218 -1.20 31.41 15.57
N THR A 219 -2.05 30.80 14.76
CA THR A 219 -1.79 30.60 13.35
C THR A 219 -2.08 31.92 12.62
N ARG A 220 -1.01 32.51 12.08
CA ARG A 220 -1.06 33.65 11.16
C ARG A 220 -2.06 33.33 10.04
N LYS A 221 -3.05 34.20 9.84
CA LYS A 221 -3.92 34.21 8.65
C LYS A 221 -3.05 34.32 7.40
N HIS A 222 -2.83 33.21 6.71
CA HIS A 222 -2.57 33.20 5.28
C HIS A 222 -3.80 32.60 4.60
N SER A 223 -4.34 33.38 3.66
CA SER A 223 -5.39 33.08 2.68
C SER A 223 -5.69 31.58 2.51
N HIS A 224 -6.85 31.15 3.00
CA HIS A 224 -7.43 29.84 2.75
C HIS A 224 -7.86 29.74 1.28
N ASN A 225 -7.05 29.09 0.45
CA ASN A 225 -7.60 28.16 -0.53
C ASN A 225 -7.76 26.82 0.20
N PRO A 226 -8.91 26.12 0.07
CA PRO A 226 -9.05 24.78 0.61
C PRO A 226 -8.01 23.87 -0.06
N VAL A 227 -7.05 23.39 0.72
CA VAL A 227 -6.08 22.38 0.25
C VAL A 227 -6.86 21.10 -0.02
N ASP A 228 -6.85 20.66 -1.28
CA ASP A 228 -7.51 19.44 -1.75
C ASP A 228 -7.09 18.23 -0.88
N PRO A 229 -8.03 17.46 -0.31
CA PRO A 229 -7.75 16.23 0.45
C PRO A 229 -6.82 15.23 -0.27
N LYS A 230 -6.72 15.30 -1.59
CA LYS A 230 -5.80 14.49 -2.40
C LYS A 230 -4.32 14.84 -2.15
N HIS A 231 -3.99 16.08 -1.81
CA HIS A 231 -2.60 16.50 -1.58
C HIS A 231 -2.05 16.07 -0.22
N LEU A 232 -2.90 15.93 0.80
CA LEU A 232 -2.50 15.42 2.11
C LEU A 232 -2.20 13.91 2.08
N HIS A 233 -2.87 13.17 1.18
CA HIS A 233 -2.62 11.75 0.94
C HIS A 233 -1.23 11.50 0.33
N VAL A 234 -0.77 12.42 -0.52
CA VAL A 234 0.56 12.35 -1.16
C VAL A 234 1.67 12.61 -0.14
N LEU A 235 1.52 13.62 0.73
CA LEU A 235 2.54 13.96 1.74
C LEU A 235 2.72 12.87 2.82
N ASN A 236 1.63 12.25 3.29
CA ASN A 236 1.74 11.15 4.25
C ASN A 236 2.31 9.86 3.63
N THR A 237 2.15 9.66 2.32
CA THR A 237 2.83 8.58 1.58
C THR A 237 4.34 8.83 1.48
N ILE A 238 4.75 10.09 1.32
CA ILE A 238 6.17 10.49 1.20
C ILE A 238 6.94 10.26 2.50
N TYR A 239 6.39 10.64 3.67
CA TYR A 239 7.05 10.44 4.96
C TYR A 239 7.01 8.96 5.42
N GLY A 240 5.97 8.21 5.06
CA GLY A 240 5.88 6.76 5.31
C GLY A 240 6.91 5.95 4.52
N CYS A 241 7.06 6.23 3.21
CA CYS A 241 8.01 5.53 2.35
C CYS A 241 9.48 5.71 2.76
N PHE A 242 9.88 6.89 3.24
CA PHE A 242 11.25 7.13 3.69
C PHE A 242 11.60 6.39 5.00
N TYR A 243 10.63 6.27 5.93
CA TYR A 243 10.85 5.56 7.20
C TYR A 243 10.80 4.04 7.07
N VAL A 244 9.96 3.50 6.17
CA VAL A 244 9.96 2.06 5.82
C VAL A 244 11.32 1.63 5.25
N PHE A 245 11.98 2.53 4.52
CA PHE A 245 13.30 2.30 3.92
C PHE A 245 14.42 2.14 4.97
N LEU A 246 14.34 2.87 6.09
CA LEU A 246 15.38 2.87 7.12
C LEU A 246 15.29 1.64 8.06
N LYS A 247 14.10 1.09 8.29
CA LYS A 247 13.91 -0.10 9.16
C LYS A 247 14.14 -1.44 8.44
N MET A 248 14.54 -1.42 7.16
CA MET A 248 14.95 -2.62 6.42
C MET A 248 16.33 -3.16 6.87
N MET A 249 16.98 -2.50 7.84
CA MET A 249 18.34 -2.74 8.32
C MET A 249 18.64 -4.06 9.05
N MET A 250 17.70 -4.99 9.28
CA MET A 250 18.00 -6.09 10.22
C MET A 250 17.62 -7.54 9.87
N TYR A 251 17.04 -7.88 8.71
CA TYR A 251 16.53 -9.26 8.55
C TYR A 251 16.66 -9.84 7.14
N PHE A 252 17.44 -10.92 7.05
CA PHE A 252 17.72 -11.72 5.86
C PHE A 252 16.53 -12.59 5.38
N ASP A 253 15.43 -12.70 6.15
CA ASP A 253 14.31 -13.62 5.90
C ASP A 253 13.01 -12.96 5.37
N LYS A 254 13.14 -11.85 4.65
CA LYS A 254 11.99 -11.03 4.21
C LYS A 254 11.50 -11.36 2.80
N THR A 255 10.19 -11.18 2.59
CA THR A 255 9.60 -11.03 1.25
C THR A 255 9.53 -9.55 0.93
N VAL A 256 10.04 -9.12 -0.23
CA VAL A 256 9.98 -7.72 -0.66
C VAL A 256 9.01 -7.60 -1.83
N LEU A 257 8.00 -6.75 -1.68
CA LEU A 257 7.09 -6.39 -2.76
C LEU A 257 7.67 -5.21 -3.54
N CYS A 258 7.95 -5.44 -4.82
CA CYS A 258 8.46 -4.45 -5.76
C CYS A 258 7.31 -3.90 -6.61
N SER A 259 7.09 -2.59 -6.62
CA SER A 259 6.12 -1.91 -7.51
C SER A 259 6.81 -0.90 -8.44
N ILE A 260 6.06 -0.35 -9.40
CA ILE A 260 6.47 0.89 -10.09
C ILE A 260 6.08 2.08 -9.23
#